data_AF-A0A8T7EV61-F1
#
_entry.id   AF-A0A8T7EV61-F1
#
_cell.length_a   1.000
_cell.length_b   1.000
_cell.length_c   1.000
_cell.angle_alpha   90.00
_cell.angle_beta   90.00
_cell.angle_gamma   90.00
#
_symmetry.space_group_name_H-M   'P 1'
#
loop_
_entity.id
_entity.type
_entity.pdbx_description
1 polymer ?
#
loop_
_entity_poly.entity_id
_entity_poly.type
_entity_poly.pdbx_seq_one_letter_code
_entity_poly.pdbx_strand_id
1 'polypeptide(L)'
;MIALNGQMFNYDYALGGYSTGYGGTQRVAWLPLWALKDQTYFAHEMGHGYGMPHSNNSDGDTDLYDNPWDVMSDAFYNYSVSPYGYLATPSNLWYLRQIGLLPAGEVYTLPNNRAETLVIDDWLASESGSYSAIFIPIPGTSRLYVVEVHKKSLGGFNSDYDTDAVVIYDINPNRTTQPAWLVGSDSYGPGAQWVPGETYTNSADDVSISVLSATPNGYQVRVELGTPINVFDLISPANDSTIAEFNPTFSWNAEAGAASYKLKLKNTVSGAKIKITVGSAACSGTCSVTPDLSGLGWTWQEGTLHKWSVKAYNGNGLMIAKGSSKHRITPDLIPSSLTLNNPIQNATVNVNELTVQFTGDTRLTEYKFKFKTVDGSVSATISWAPAGSICSGTSCTLDVSPMPVPRRRTIQPNDRQDRGAACGRRRQGQVRKADLHAGRLTGQHNPTRLRRAHPF
;
A
#
# COMPACT_ATOMS: atom_id res chain seq x y z
N MET A 1 20.32 16.09 42.99
CA MET A 1 21.08 16.39 44.22
C MET A 1 21.85 15.15 44.61
N ILE A 2 23.04 15.29 45.17
CA ILE A 2 23.79 14.19 45.78
C ILE A 2 23.81 14.48 47.28
N ALA A 3 23.39 13.51 48.09
CA ALA A 3 23.41 13.60 49.55
C ALA A 3 24.31 12.49 50.09
N LEU A 4 25.28 12.84 50.92
CA LEU A 4 26.05 11.83 51.64
C LEU A 4 25.15 11.25 52.74
N ASN A 5 24.98 9.93 52.77
CA ASN A 5 24.20 9.22 53.79
C ASN A 5 24.99 9.10 55.12
N GLY A 6 25.60 10.20 55.55
CA GLY A 6 26.32 10.29 56.81
C GLY A 6 25.32 10.29 57.97
N GLN A 7 24.96 9.09 58.44
CA GLN A 7 24.10 8.86 59.61
C GLN A 7 22.63 9.33 59.48
N MET A 8 22.14 9.69 58.28
CA MET A 8 20.72 10.04 58.09
C MET A 8 19.81 8.81 58.08
N PHE A 9 20.25 7.73 57.45
CA PHE A 9 19.65 6.40 57.61
C PHE A 9 20.61 5.51 58.39
N ASN A 10 20.09 4.72 59.32
CA ASN A 10 20.91 3.89 60.22
C ASN A 10 21.37 2.57 59.56
N TYR A 11 21.67 2.64 58.26
CA TYR A 11 21.86 1.53 57.34
C TYR A 11 22.88 1.92 56.26
N ASP A 12 23.82 1.03 55.95
CA ASP A 12 24.98 1.30 55.09
C ASP A 12 24.70 1.02 53.59
N TYR A 13 23.56 1.48 53.08
CA TYR A 13 23.14 1.30 51.68
C TYR A 13 23.13 2.60 50.87
N ALA A 14 23.28 2.44 49.55
CA ALA A 14 23.00 3.46 48.54
C ALA A 14 21.50 3.45 48.17
N LEU A 15 20.97 4.61 47.76
CA LEU A 15 19.56 4.76 47.34
C LEU A 15 19.37 5.98 46.43
N GLY A 16 18.61 5.82 45.35
CA GLY A 16 18.21 6.89 44.45
C GLY A 16 16.71 7.15 44.42
N GLY A 17 16.31 8.27 43.81
CA GLY A 17 14.90 8.59 43.57
C GLY A 17 14.55 10.04 43.90
N TYR A 18 13.49 10.22 44.68
CA TYR A 18 12.82 11.51 44.86
C TYR A 18 12.65 11.89 46.33
N SER A 19 13.09 13.10 46.70
CA SER A 19 12.76 13.72 47.98
C SER A 19 11.72 14.82 47.76
N THR A 20 10.66 14.86 48.58
CA THR A 20 9.62 15.89 48.49
C THR A 20 9.56 16.68 49.79
N GLY A 21 9.63 18.02 49.68
CA GLY A 21 9.53 18.93 50.81
C GLY A 21 8.88 20.26 50.43
N TYR A 22 8.98 21.26 51.30
CA TYR A 22 8.36 22.58 51.11
C TYR A 22 8.81 23.33 49.83
N GLY A 23 9.95 22.95 49.23
CA GLY A 23 10.44 23.45 47.94
C GLY A 23 10.03 22.62 46.72
N GLY A 24 9.08 21.69 46.87
CA GLY A 24 8.68 20.73 45.82
C GLY A 24 9.46 19.41 45.85
N THR A 25 9.32 18.64 44.77
CA THR A 25 9.98 17.34 44.60
C THR A 25 11.32 17.50 43.86
N GLN A 26 12.37 16.90 44.41
CA GLN A 26 13.74 16.96 43.89
C GLN A 26 14.29 15.54 43.65
N ARG A 27 15.08 15.39 42.58
CA ARG A 27 15.82 14.16 42.28
C ARG A 27 17.04 14.06 43.20
N VAL A 28 17.20 12.96 43.93
CA VAL A 28 18.27 12.75 44.93
C VAL A 28 18.90 11.37 44.78
N ALA A 29 20.22 11.30 44.91
CA ALA A 29 20.96 10.07 45.22
C ALA A 29 21.57 10.22 46.62
N TRP A 30 21.30 9.26 47.49
CA TRP A 30 21.85 9.12 48.84
C TRP A 30 22.94 8.05 48.83
N LEU A 31 24.19 8.45 49.10
CA LEU A 31 25.35 7.57 48.95
C LEU A 31 26.14 7.42 50.25
N PRO A 32 26.42 6.19 50.72
CA PRO A 32 27.37 5.93 51.79
C PRO A 32 28.81 6.16 51.30
N LEU A 33 29.76 6.33 52.22
CA LEU A 33 31.15 6.66 51.85
C LEU A 33 31.83 5.57 51.01
N TRP A 34 31.43 4.31 51.13
CA TRP A 34 31.98 3.23 50.30
C TRP A 34 31.48 3.31 48.85
N ALA A 35 30.28 3.84 48.59
CA ALA A 35 29.73 3.95 47.23
C ALA A 35 30.41 5.06 46.40
N LEU A 36 31.14 5.97 47.07
CA LEU A 36 31.94 7.02 46.39
C LEU A 36 33.24 6.48 45.76
N LYS A 37 33.60 5.22 46.01
CA LYS A 37 34.84 4.61 45.48
C LYS A 37 34.74 4.24 43.99
N ASP A 38 33.53 4.02 43.50
CA ASP A 38 33.22 3.55 42.14
C ASP A 38 32.11 4.40 41.51
N GLN A 39 32.32 4.84 40.27
CA GLN A 39 31.34 5.62 39.51
C GLN A 39 30.05 4.82 39.19
N THR A 40 30.09 3.48 39.22
CA THR A 40 28.93 2.66 38.84
C THR A 40 27.74 2.74 39.81
N TYR A 41 27.96 2.67 41.13
CA TYR A 41 26.88 2.88 42.12
C TYR A 41 26.27 4.28 42.01
N PHE A 42 27.12 5.28 41.75
CA PHE A 42 26.68 6.65 41.52
C PHE A 42 25.76 6.77 40.29
N ALA A 43 26.03 6.02 39.22
CA ALA A 43 25.18 5.96 38.05
C ALA A 43 23.83 5.26 38.32
N HIS A 44 23.83 4.11 39.01
CA HIS A 44 22.61 3.37 39.40
C HIS A 44 21.64 4.28 40.18
N GLU A 45 22.10 4.92 41.26
CA GLU A 45 21.24 5.79 42.07
C GLU A 45 20.84 7.10 41.34
N MET A 46 21.65 7.57 40.40
CA MET A 46 21.22 8.66 39.51
C MET A 46 20.11 8.22 38.55
N GLY A 47 20.11 6.96 38.07
CA GLY A 47 19.06 6.41 37.20
C GLY A 47 17.68 6.41 37.87
N HIS A 48 17.60 5.90 39.11
CA HIS A 48 16.41 6.01 39.97
C HIS A 48 15.99 7.47 40.15
N GLY A 49 16.95 8.37 40.37
CA GLY A 49 16.73 9.81 40.41
C GLY A 49 16.14 10.38 39.12
N TYR A 50 16.55 9.89 37.94
CA TYR A 50 15.95 10.28 36.66
C TYR A 50 14.58 9.65 36.41
N GLY A 51 14.20 8.60 37.15
CA GLY A 51 12.94 7.88 36.99
C GLY A 51 13.05 6.62 36.13
N MET A 52 14.25 6.02 36.05
CA MET A 52 14.43 4.63 35.63
C MET A 52 14.20 3.75 36.86
N PRO A 53 13.22 2.82 36.88
CA PRO A 53 13.25 1.71 37.82
C PRO A 53 14.40 0.73 37.48
N HIS A 54 14.51 -0.37 38.23
CA HIS A 54 15.39 -1.48 37.85
C HIS A 54 15.03 -2.07 36.49
N SER A 55 15.98 -2.79 35.87
CA SER A 55 15.67 -3.84 34.90
C SER A 55 15.79 -5.22 35.57
N ASN A 56 15.40 -6.27 34.86
CA ASN A 56 15.44 -7.67 35.30
C ASN A 56 15.69 -8.56 34.06
N ASN A 57 15.93 -9.86 34.22
CA ASN A 57 16.01 -10.82 33.13
C ASN A 57 14.60 -11.25 32.61
N SER A 58 14.37 -12.52 32.25
CA SER A 58 13.04 -13.06 31.87
C SER A 58 12.75 -14.46 32.44
N ASP A 59 13.54 -14.96 33.40
CA ASP A 59 13.32 -16.26 34.06
C ASP A 59 11.99 -16.35 34.85
N GLY A 60 11.47 -15.19 35.26
CA GLY A 60 10.17 -15.04 35.92
C GLY A 60 10.22 -14.93 37.45
N ASP A 61 11.37 -14.65 38.06
CA ASP A 61 11.44 -14.36 39.50
C ASP A 61 11.21 -12.86 39.86
N THR A 62 11.86 -12.33 40.89
CA THR A 62 11.73 -10.95 41.37
C THR A 62 13.06 -10.32 41.84
N ASP A 63 14.21 -10.93 41.55
CA ASP A 63 15.50 -10.26 41.76
C ASP A 63 15.61 -9.03 40.85
N LEU A 64 16.47 -8.10 41.21
CA LEU A 64 16.71 -6.83 40.52
C LEU A 64 18.17 -6.70 40.06
N TYR A 65 19.01 -7.67 40.42
CA TYR A 65 20.46 -7.69 40.24
C TYR A 65 20.87 -8.98 39.51
N ASP A 66 20.30 -9.16 38.33
CA ASP A 66 20.27 -10.37 37.53
C ASP A 66 20.48 -10.11 36.02
N ASN A 67 20.43 -8.85 35.56
CA ASN A 67 20.69 -8.46 34.17
C ASN A 67 22.06 -7.75 34.05
N PRO A 68 23.11 -8.41 33.49
CA PRO A 68 24.44 -7.82 33.35
C PRO A 68 24.58 -6.80 32.18
N TRP A 69 23.51 -6.51 31.45
CA TRP A 69 23.53 -5.62 30.27
C TRP A 69 22.97 -4.22 30.54
N ASP A 70 22.69 -3.87 31.80
CA ASP A 70 22.13 -2.58 32.21
C ASP A 70 22.61 -2.19 33.61
N VAL A 71 23.12 -0.96 33.76
CA VAL A 71 23.47 -0.39 35.08
C VAL A 71 22.27 -0.32 36.04
N MET A 72 21.03 -0.33 35.54
CA MET A 72 19.83 -0.44 36.36
C MET A 72 19.56 -1.87 36.87
N SER A 73 20.48 -2.80 36.68
CA SER A 73 20.51 -4.11 37.33
C SER A 73 21.93 -4.46 37.80
N ASP A 74 22.63 -5.42 37.18
CA ASP A 74 23.91 -5.99 37.66
C ASP A 74 25.11 -5.77 36.71
N ALA A 75 25.04 -4.77 35.81
CA ALA A 75 26.17 -4.41 34.95
C ALA A 75 27.31 -3.71 35.74
N PHE A 76 28.11 -4.52 36.45
CA PHE A 76 29.11 -4.06 37.40
C PHE A 76 30.45 -4.82 37.32
N TYR A 77 31.51 -4.14 37.75
CA TYR A 77 32.79 -4.67 38.24
C TYR A 77 33.83 -5.25 37.27
N ASN A 78 33.69 -5.13 35.94
CA ASN A 78 34.76 -5.60 35.03
C ASN A 78 35.71 -4.48 34.56
N TYR A 79 35.21 -3.25 34.33
CA TYR A 79 35.98 -2.10 33.85
C TYR A 79 36.21 -1.05 34.94
N SER A 80 37.48 -0.83 35.32
CA SER A 80 37.87 0.22 36.27
C SER A 80 38.89 1.18 35.69
N VAL A 81 38.75 2.47 36.04
CA VAL A 81 39.63 3.55 35.59
C VAL A 81 39.98 4.43 36.78
N SER A 82 41.26 4.47 37.16
CA SER A 82 41.72 5.37 38.22
C SER A 82 41.59 6.85 37.80
N PRO A 83 41.08 7.75 38.66
CA PRO A 83 40.72 7.58 40.07
C PRO A 83 39.22 7.30 40.34
N TYR A 84 38.44 6.94 39.32
CA TYR A 84 36.97 6.84 39.35
C TYR A 84 36.42 5.46 39.79
N GLY A 85 37.29 4.49 40.04
CA GLY A 85 36.92 3.11 40.38
C GLY A 85 36.28 2.38 39.19
N TYR A 86 35.35 1.47 39.47
CA TYR A 86 34.53 0.81 38.46
C TYR A 86 33.55 1.78 37.80
N LEU A 87 33.49 1.76 36.48
CA LEU A 87 32.56 2.56 35.69
C LEU A 87 31.27 1.79 35.41
N ALA A 88 30.17 2.49 35.21
CA ALA A 88 28.91 1.90 34.75
C ALA A 88 28.91 1.66 33.24
N THR A 89 28.47 0.48 32.83
CA THR A 89 27.94 0.27 31.47
C THR A 89 26.71 1.19 31.25
N PRO A 90 26.40 1.61 30.01
CA PRO A 90 25.15 2.31 29.70
C PRO A 90 23.90 1.58 30.21
N SER A 91 22.83 2.33 30.46
CA SER A 91 21.51 1.73 30.66
C SER A 91 20.85 1.40 29.33
N ASN A 92 19.87 0.48 29.32
CA ASN A 92 19.20 0.06 28.08
C ASN A 92 18.64 1.25 27.27
N LEU A 93 18.58 1.09 25.95
CA LEU A 93 18.26 2.17 25.02
C LEU A 93 16.80 2.65 25.14
N TRP A 94 15.90 1.89 25.78
CA TRP A 94 14.58 2.40 26.14
C TRP A 94 14.65 3.46 27.25
N TYR A 95 15.38 3.21 28.34
CA TYR A 95 15.57 4.18 29.42
C TYR A 95 16.33 5.42 28.94
N LEU A 96 17.42 5.27 28.20
CA LEU A 96 18.16 6.40 27.62
C LEU A 96 17.29 7.22 26.64
N ARG A 97 16.33 6.59 25.97
CA ARG A 97 15.33 7.28 25.13
C ARG A 97 14.26 8.01 25.94
N GLN A 98 13.88 7.54 27.14
CA GLN A 98 12.96 8.27 28.04
C GLN A 98 13.59 9.54 28.61
N ILE A 99 14.86 9.48 29.04
CA ILE A 99 15.55 10.65 29.62
C ILE A 99 16.12 11.62 28.57
N GLY A 100 16.03 11.27 27.29
CA GLY A 100 16.40 12.14 26.17
C GLY A 100 17.89 12.12 25.80
N LEU A 101 18.64 11.10 26.23
CA LEU A 101 20.04 10.92 25.83
C LEU A 101 20.19 10.17 24.50
N LEU A 102 19.23 9.33 24.12
CA LEU A 102 19.18 8.71 22.79
C LEU A 102 18.35 9.57 21.81
N PRO A 103 18.95 10.16 20.76
CA PRO A 103 18.24 10.94 19.75
C PRO A 103 17.21 10.13 18.97
N ALA A 104 16.12 10.78 18.57
CA ALA A 104 15.05 10.12 17.81
C ALA A 104 15.44 9.71 16.36
N GLY A 105 16.60 10.15 15.87
CA GLY A 105 17.15 9.74 14.57
C GLY A 105 17.87 8.40 14.60
N GLU A 106 18.41 8.00 15.75
CA GLU A 106 19.16 6.76 15.97
C GLU A 106 18.24 5.56 16.30
N VAL A 107 16.91 5.76 16.30
CA VAL A 107 15.92 4.72 16.62
C VAL A 107 15.01 4.43 15.43
N TYR A 108 15.11 3.23 14.87
CA TYR A 108 14.13 2.77 13.89
C TYR A 108 12.90 2.19 14.59
N THR A 109 11.72 2.76 14.36
CA THR A 109 10.45 2.20 14.88
C THR A 109 9.77 1.34 13.83
N LEU A 110 9.70 0.02 14.04
CA LEU A 110 9.13 -0.92 13.08
C LEU A 110 7.59 -0.75 12.96
N PRO A 111 7.04 -0.45 11.76
CA PRO A 111 5.59 -0.42 11.57
C PRO A 111 4.96 -1.81 11.67
N ASN A 112 3.72 -1.88 12.14
CA ASN A 112 2.93 -3.12 12.14
C ASN A 112 2.70 -3.67 10.71
N ASN A 113 2.72 -5.00 10.54
CA ASN A 113 2.63 -5.74 9.28
C ASN A 113 3.78 -5.41 8.31
N ARG A 114 5.01 -5.51 8.81
CA ARG A 114 6.26 -5.13 8.12
C ARG A 114 7.38 -6.14 8.45
N ALA A 115 8.26 -6.33 7.49
CA ALA A 115 9.59 -6.91 7.66
C ALA A 115 10.63 -5.89 7.17
N GLU A 116 11.76 -5.78 7.85
CA GLU A 116 12.89 -4.94 7.46
C GLU A 116 14.22 -5.63 7.76
N THR A 117 15.24 -5.35 6.94
CA THR A 117 16.63 -5.71 7.23
C THR A 117 17.43 -4.43 7.41
N LEU A 118 18.04 -4.27 8.58
CA LEU A 118 18.69 -3.04 9.04
C LEU A 118 20.10 -3.36 9.53
N VAL A 119 20.97 -2.35 9.55
CA VAL A 119 22.19 -2.37 10.37
C VAL A 119 21.90 -1.56 11.63
N ILE A 120 22.25 -2.13 12.78
CA ILE A 120 22.29 -1.45 14.07
C ILE A 120 23.71 -1.52 14.64
N ASP A 121 24.21 -0.40 15.13
CA ASP A 121 25.51 -0.29 15.77
C ASP A 121 25.37 -0.18 17.29
N ASP A 122 26.42 -0.51 18.03
CA ASP A 122 26.55 -0.20 19.45
C ASP A 122 26.38 1.30 19.68
N TRP A 123 25.60 1.72 20.68
CA TRP A 123 25.29 3.13 20.89
C TRP A 123 26.54 4.00 21.17
N LEU A 124 27.55 3.45 21.84
CA LEU A 124 28.79 4.19 22.13
C LEU A 124 29.76 4.26 20.92
N ALA A 125 29.49 3.52 19.84
CA ALA A 125 30.24 3.55 18.58
C ALA A 125 29.38 3.77 17.33
N SER A 126 28.15 4.26 17.51
CA SER A 126 27.23 4.55 16.41
C SER A 126 27.72 5.75 15.60
N GLU A 127 27.87 5.56 14.28
CA GLU A 127 28.24 6.65 13.38
C GLU A 127 27.03 7.55 13.04
N SER A 128 27.29 8.79 12.64
CA SER A 128 26.26 9.80 12.34
C SER A 128 25.39 9.40 11.14
N GLY A 129 24.30 8.69 11.41
CA GLY A 129 23.35 8.18 10.40
C GLY A 129 23.05 6.68 10.53
N SER A 130 23.77 5.96 11.40
CA SER A 130 23.39 4.63 11.86
C SER A 130 22.17 4.67 12.78
N TYR A 131 21.51 3.52 12.93
CA TYR A 131 20.59 3.28 14.05
C TYR A 131 21.36 2.59 15.18
N SER A 132 21.08 2.96 16.43
CA SER A 132 21.58 2.25 17.62
C SER A 132 20.54 1.29 18.19
N ALA A 133 19.26 1.50 17.87
CA ALA A 133 18.16 0.66 18.34
C ALA A 133 17.05 0.45 17.30
N ILE A 134 16.38 -0.70 17.38
CA ILE A 134 15.07 -0.93 16.75
C ILE A 134 14.01 -1.06 17.83
N PHE A 135 12.95 -0.27 17.74
CA PHE A 135 11.79 -0.33 18.62
C PHE A 135 10.63 -1.01 17.87
N ILE A 136 10.06 -2.08 18.42
CA ILE A 136 8.99 -2.89 17.82
C ILE A 136 7.73 -2.80 18.70
N PRO A 137 6.86 -1.79 18.49
CA PRO A 137 5.69 -1.56 19.33
C PRO A 137 4.56 -2.58 19.08
N ILE A 138 4.10 -3.25 20.14
CA ILE A 138 3.10 -4.32 20.05
C ILE A 138 1.69 -3.72 19.85
N PRO A 139 1.02 -3.99 18.71
CA PRO A 139 -0.19 -3.28 18.30
C PRO A 139 -1.34 -3.35 19.31
N GLY A 140 -1.85 -2.19 19.71
CA GLY A 140 -2.99 -2.08 20.64
C GLY A 140 -2.61 -2.18 22.13
N THR A 141 -1.32 -2.25 22.45
CA THR A 141 -0.80 -2.28 23.83
C THR A 141 0.16 -1.11 24.09
N SER A 142 0.69 -1.03 25.31
CA SER A 142 1.84 -0.19 25.65
C SER A 142 3.19 -0.94 25.61
N ARG A 143 3.21 -2.23 25.25
CA ARG A 143 4.42 -3.04 25.15
C ARG A 143 5.19 -2.75 23.86
N LEU A 144 6.50 -2.92 23.91
CA LEU A 144 7.38 -2.94 22.75
C LEU A 144 8.56 -3.87 22.99
N TYR A 145 9.11 -4.46 21.95
CA TYR A 145 10.49 -4.94 22.01
C TYR A 145 11.47 -3.82 21.68
N VAL A 146 12.63 -3.82 22.33
CA VAL A 146 13.79 -3.03 21.92
C VAL A 146 14.91 -3.99 21.57
N VAL A 147 15.48 -3.82 20.38
CA VAL A 147 16.65 -4.55 19.89
C VAL A 147 17.81 -3.57 19.89
N GLU A 148 18.87 -3.92 20.62
CA GLU A 148 20.06 -3.09 20.80
C GLU A 148 21.32 -3.95 20.71
N VAL A 149 22.47 -3.29 20.59
CA VAL A 149 23.77 -3.92 20.31
C VAL A 149 24.76 -3.55 21.38
N HIS A 150 25.48 -4.55 21.87
CA HIS A 150 26.52 -4.43 22.87
C HIS A 150 27.80 -5.12 22.37
N LYS A 151 28.88 -4.34 22.23
CA LYS A 151 30.13 -4.78 21.57
C LYS A 151 31.31 -4.73 22.53
N LYS A 152 31.48 -5.79 23.33
CA LYS A 152 32.62 -5.99 24.24
C LYS A 152 33.98 -5.78 23.57
N SER A 153 34.11 -6.15 22.30
CA SER A 153 35.34 -6.03 21.50
C SER A 153 35.83 -4.60 21.28
N LEU A 154 34.99 -3.59 21.51
CA LEU A 154 35.39 -2.17 21.50
C LEU A 154 36.13 -1.77 22.79
N GLY A 155 35.96 -2.54 23.88
CA GLY A 155 36.54 -2.24 25.19
C GLY A 155 36.00 -0.96 25.81
N GLY A 156 36.75 -0.38 26.74
CA GLY A 156 36.26 0.77 27.52
C GLY A 156 35.08 0.36 28.39
N PHE A 157 34.04 1.19 28.44
CA PHE A 157 32.76 0.89 29.11
C PHE A 157 32.19 -0.47 28.71
N ASN A 158 32.33 -0.86 27.44
CA ASN A 158 31.79 -2.12 26.91
C ASN A 158 32.48 -3.37 27.48
N SER A 159 33.57 -3.24 28.23
CA SER A 159 34.28 -4.40 28.81
C SER A 159 33.44 -5.15 29.85
N ASP A 160 32.38 -4.53 30.39
CA ASP A 160 31.44 -5.13 31.35
C ASP A 160 30.47 -6.13 30.73
N TYR A 161 30.16 -6.01 29.43
CA TYR A 161 29.34 -6.97 28.70
C TYR A 161 30.02 -8.33 28.59
N ASP A 162 29.28 -9.45 28.60
CA ASP A 162 29.86 -10.80 28.53
C ASP A 162 30.53 -11.11 27.19
N THR A 163 29.95 -10.65 26.09
CA THR A 163 30.40 -10.90 24.70
C THR A 163 29.97 -9.77 23.76
N ASP A 164 30.37 -9.85 22.49
CA ASP A 164 29.69 -9.14 21.39
C ASP A 164 28.35 -9.84 21.11
N ALA A 165 27.23 -9.13 21.26
CA ALA A 165 25.88 -9.66 20.99
C ALA A 165 24.89 -8.58 20.51
N VAL A 166 23.80 -9.05 19.89
CA VAL A 166 22.52 -8.35 19.92
C VAL A 166 21.78 -8.78 21.19
N VAL A 167 21.23 -7.85 21.94
CA VAL A 167 20.29 -8.16 23.03
C VAL A 167 18.90 -7.62 22.71
N ILE A 168 17.89 -8.23 23.33
CA ILE A 168 16.48 -7.91 23.10
C ILE A 168 15.85 -7.68 24.48
N TYR A 169 15.07 -6.61 24.63
CA TYR A 169 14.29 -6.32 25.82
C TYR A 169 12.79 -6.37 25.51
N ASP A 170 12.00 -7.08 26.32
CA ASP A 170 10.54 -6.89 26.39
C ASP A 170 10.30 -5.71 27.33
N ILE A 171 9.85 -4.59 26.76
CA ILE A 171 9.46 -3.42 27.51
C ILE A 171 7.96 -3.46 27.78
N ASN A 172 7.58 -3.62 29.04
CA ASN A 172 6.20 -3.56 29.51
C ASN A 172 6.06 -2.46 30.57
N PRO A 173 5.64 -1.22 30.19
CA PRO A 173 5.47 -0.10 31.11
C PRO A 173 4.45 -0.32 32.25
N ASN A 174 3.70 -1.43 32.23
CA ASN A 174 2.79 -1.81 33.30
C ASN A 174 3.49 -2.58 34.44
N ARG A 175 4.69 -3.13 34.22
CA ARG A 175 5.59 -3.62 35.28
C ARG A 175 6.27 -2.40 35.91
N THR A 176 5.60 -1.72 36.84
CA THR A 176 6.03 -0.39 37.33
C THR A 176 7.38 -0.38 38.05
N THR A 177 7.87 -1.54 38.50
CA THR A 177 9.16 -1.72 39.20
C THR A 177 10.28 -2.29 38.31
N GLN A 178 9.94 -3.05 37.27
CA GLN A 178 10.88 -3.60 36.28
C GLN A 178 10.27 -3.51 34.86
N PRO A 179 10.13 -2.31 34.28
CA PRO A 179 9.47 -2.16 32.98
C PRO A 179 10.29 -2.78 31.84
N ALA A 180 11.62 -2.80 31.92
CA ALA A 180 12.51 -3.47 30.96
C ALA A 180 12.97 -4.84 31.46
N TRP A 181 12.66 -5.90 30.72
CA TRP A 181 13.10 -7.28 30.99
C TRP A 181 13.97 -7.78 29.82
N LEU A 182 15.19 -8.24 30.11
CA LEU A 182 16.10 -8.82 29.12
C LEU A 182 15.53 -10.18 28.65
N VAL A 183 15.42 -10.36 27.34
CA VAL A 183 14.83 -11.56 26.72
C VAL A 183 15.88 -12.64 26.54
N GLY A 184 15.79 -13.68 27.38
CA GLY A 184 16.57 -14.90 27.24
C GLY A 184 16.07 -16.04 28.12
N SER A 185 16.77 -17.19 28.05
CA SER A 185 16.60 -18.32 28.99
C SER A 185 17.58 -18.30 30.17
N ASP A 186 18.57 -17.43 30.11
CA ASP A 186 19.55 -17.08 31.13
C ASP A 186 20.05 -15.65 30.85
N SER A 187 20.70 -15.02 31.83
CA SER A 187 21.06 -13.59 31.78
C SER A 187 22.54 -13.34 31.46
N TYR A 188 23.42 -14.17 32.05
CA TYR A 188 24.89 -14.13 31.94
C TYR A 188 25.44 -15.16 30.93
N GLY A 189 24.56 -15.68 30.06
CA GLY A 189 24.86 -16.81 29.19
C GLY A 189 24.31 -16.65 27.77
N PRO A 190 24.46 -17.69 26.93
CA PRO A 190 24.04 -17.64 25.54
C PRO A 190 22.52 -17.51 25.37
N GLY A 191 21.72 -17.71 26.43
CA GLY A 191 20.26 -17.62 26.39
C GLY A 191 19.72 -16.22 26.08
N ALA A 192 20.47 -15.16 26.39
CA ALA A 192 20.13 -13.76 26.06
C ALA A 192 21.05 -13.11 25.01
N GLN A 193 22.09 -13.82 24.55
CA GLN A 193 23.15 -13.29 23.68
C GLN A 193 22.95 -13.71 22.23
N TRP A 194 22.19 -12.92 21.46
CA TRP A 194 21.80 -13.29 20.10
C TRP A 194 22.93 -13.00 19.09
N VAL A 195 23.41 -14.05 18.40
CA VAL A 195 24.57 -14.00 17.49
C VAL A 195 24.23 -14.43 16.04
N PRO A 196 25.09 -14.14 15.04
CA PRO A 196 24.74 -14.34 13.62
C PRO A 196 24.34 -15.77 13.26
N GLY A 197 23.16 -15.91 12.66
CA GLY A 197 22.50 -17.18 12.33
C GLY A 197 21.31 -17.50 13.23
N GLU A 198 21.18 -16.84 14.37
CA GLU A 198 20.11 -17.09 15.35
C GLU A 198 18.87 -16.23 15.09
N THR A 199 17.75 -16.60 15.72
CA THR A 199 16.48 -15.87 15.59
C THR A 199 15.61 -16.05 16.84
N TYR A 200 15.29 -14.93 17.50
CA TYR A 200 14.23 -14.88 18.49
C TYR A 200 12.86 -14.86 17.80
N THR A 201 11.89 -15.59 18.35
CA THR A 201 10.49 -15.51 17.90
C THR A 201 9.54 -15.48 19.09
N ASN A 202 8.48 -14.68 18.98
CA ASN A 202 7.33 -14.72 19.85
C ASN A 202 6.05 -14.77 19.00
N SER A 203 5.40 -15.93 18.99
CA SER A 203 4.19 -16.19 18.20
C SER A 203 2.90 -15.67 18.83
N ALA A 204 2.92 -15.22 20.10
CA ALA A 204 1.78 -14.55 20.73
C ALA A 204 1.73 -13.06 20.39
N ASP A 205 2.90 -12.42 20.23
CA ASP A 205 3.04 -11.02 19.83
C ASP A 205 3.27 -10.82 18.31
N ASP A 206 3.37 -11.92 17.55
CA ASP A 206 3.67 -11.99 16.09
C ASP A 206 4.97 -11.23 15.72
N VAL A 207 6.05 -11.52 16.46
CA VAL A 207 7.38 -10.90 16.33
C VAL A 207 8.45 -11.94 15.99
N SER A 208 9.37 -11.58 15.09
CA SER A 208 10.59 -12.32 14.77
C SER A 208 11.79 -11.37 14.65
N ILE A 209 12.93 -11.73 15.25
CA ILE A 209 14.17 -10.94 15.24
C ILE A 209 15.34 -11.89 14.91
N SER A 210 15.87 -11.82 13.69
CA SER A 210 17.00 -12.62 13.21
C SER A 210 18.30 -11.81 13.18
N VAL A 211 19.38 -12.33 13.74
CA VAL A 211 20.71 -11.74 13.61
C VAL A 211 21.40 -12.34 12.38
N LEU A 212 21.73 -11.53 11.38
CA LEU A 212 22.19 -12.02 10.07
C LEU A 212 23.71 -12.06 9.94
N SER A 213 24.39 -11.00 10.37
CA SER A 213 25.86 -10.88 10.30
C SER A 213 26.36 -9.80 11.26
N ALA A 214 27.62 -9.90 11.68
CA ALA A 214 28.30 -8.84 12.43
C ALA A 214 28.89 -7.79 11.49
N THR A 215 28.88 -6.53 11.92
CA THR A 215 29.61 -5.40 11.36
C THR A 215 30.77 -5.02 12.31
N PRO A 216 31.64 -4.04 11.97
CA PRO A 216 32.67 -3.58 12.90
C PRO A 216 32.06 -3.02 14.20
N ASN A 217 31.05 -2.16 14.08
CA ASN A 217 30.46 -1.43 15.21
C ASN A 217 29.18 -2.10 15.73
N GLY A 218 28.65 -3.15 15.09
CA GLY A 218 27.45 -3.84 15.52
C GLY A 218 27.02 -5.02 14.64
N TYR A 219 25.76 -5.01 14.17
CA TYR A 219 25.12 -6.15 13.50
C TYR A 219 24.15 -5.74 12.40
N GLN A 220 24.06 -6.56 11.34
CA GLN A 220 22.90 -6.59 10.46
C GLN A 220 21.85 -7.54 11.03
N VAL A 221 20.62 -7.04 11.20
CA VAL A 221 19.47 -7.79 11.74
C VAL A 221 18.28 -7.69 10.80
N ARG A 222 17.41 -8.72 10.82
CA ARG A 222 16.08 -8.69 10.19
C ARG A 222 15.02 -8.73 11.27
N VAL A 223 14.07 -7.83 11.20
CA VAL A 223 12.99 -7.67 12.18
C VAL A 223 11.64 -7.75 11.48
N GLU A 224 10.71 -8.52 12.04
CA GLU A 224 9.37 -8.73 11.51
C GLU A 224 8.32 -8.54 12.61
N LEU A 225 7.24 -7.84 12.30
CA LEU A 225 6.09 -7.61 13.18
C LEU A 225 4.78 -7.73 12.39
N GLY A 226 3.90 -8.61 12.84
CA GLY A 226 2.68 -8.96 12.12
C GLY A 226 2.97 -9.74 10.83
N THR A 227 1.94 -10.12 10.08
CA THR A 227 2.13 -10.62 8.71
C THR A 227 2.69 -9.52 7.81
N PRO A 228 3.89 -9.63 7.23
CA PRO A 228 4.46 -8.56 6.40
C PRO A 228 3.61 -8.28 5.15
N ILE A 229 3.25 -7.01 4.92
CA ILE A 229 2.49 -6.59 3.73
C ILE A 229 3.45 -6.01 2.68
N ASN A 230 3.82 -6.86 1.72
CA ASN A 230 4.64 -6.55 0.56
C ASN A 230 4.08 -5.41 -0.30
N VAL A 231 4.92 -4.90 -1.20
CA VAL A 231 4.61 -3.77 -2.07
C VAL A 231 4.98 -4.13 -3.51
N PHE A 232 4.02 -4.02 -4.42
CA PHE A 232 4.18 -4.25 -5.86
C PHE A 232 3.76 -3.02 -6.66
N ASP A 233 4.32 -2.83 -7.86
CA ASP A 233 4.01 -1.64 -8.66
C ASP A 233 2.72 -1.76 -9.47
N LEU A 234 2.04 -0.62 -9.58
CA LEU A 234 0.90 -0.40 -10.46
C LEU A 234 1.42 0.15 -11.80
N ILE A 235 0.98 -0.41 -12.91
CA ILE A 235 1.53 -0.12 -14.25
C ILE A 235 0.55 0.74 -15.05
N SER A 236 -0.64 0.20 -15.35
CA SER A 236 -1.64 0.86 -16.19
C SER A 236 -3.00 0.99 -15.49
N PRO A 237 -3.75 2.09 -15.68
CA PRO A 237 -3.27 3.35 -16.22
C PRO A 237 -2.28 4.03 -15.26
N ALA A 238 -1.29 4.73 -15.83
CA ALA A 238 -0.21 5.35 -15.07
C ALA A 238 -0.72 6.42 -14.08
N ASN A 239 0.06 6.73 -13.06
CA ASN A 239 -0.32 7.77 -12.10
C ASN A 239 -0.32 9.16 -12.77
N ASP A 240 -1.39 9.92 -12.53
CA ASP A 240 -1.71 11.22 -13.14
C ASP A 240 -1.97 11.19 -14.66
N SER A 241 -2.27 10.01 -15.24
CA SER A 241 -2.66 9.91 -16.66
C SER A 241 -4.12 10.33 -16.91
N THR A 242 -4.40 10.73 -18.15
CA THR A 242 -5.77 10.65 -18.69
C THR A 242 -6.13 9.21 -19.10
N ILE A 243 -7.41 8.95 -19.35
CA ILE A 243 -7.90 7.74 -20.03
C ILE A 243 -8.90 8.13 -21.12
N ALA A 244 -8.83 7.46 -22.28
CA ALA A 244 -9.69 7.71 -23.45
C ALA A 244 -10.73 6.61 -23.71
N GLU A 245 -10.82 5.61 -22.82
CA GLU A 245 -11.67 4.43 -22.95
C GLU A 245 -12.59 4.27 -21.74
N PHE A 246 -13.86 3.88 -21.96
CA PHE A 246 -14.83 3.67 -20.89
C PHE A 246 -14.49 2.47 -19.99
N ASN A 247 -13.75 1.48 -20.50
CA ASN A 247 -13.35 0.26 -19.81
C ASN A 247 -11.81 0.09 -19.92
N PRO A 248 -11.01 0.97 -19.29
CA PRO A 248 -9.55 0.95 -19.44
C PRO A 248 -8.95 -0.33 -18.84
N THR A 249 -7.87 -0.83 -19.46
CA THR A 249 -7.15 -2.01 -18.96
C THR A 249 -6.24 -1.64 -17.79
N PHE A 250 -6.48 -2.27 -16.64
CA PHE A 250 -5.69 -2.10 -15.43
C PHE A 250 -4.63 -3.20 -15.31
N SER A 251 -3.37 -2.85 -15.02
CA SER A 251 -2.28 -3.82 -14.85
C SER A 251 -1.29 -3.45 -13.74
N TRP A 252 -0.68 -4.47 -13.14
CA TRP A 252 0.25 -4.36 -12.01
C TRP A 252 1.19 -5.57 -11.94
N ASN A 253 2.33 -5.43 -11.27
CA ASN A 253 3.26 -6.56 -11.04
C ASN A 253 2.60 -7.64 -10.17
N ALA A 254 2.80 -8.92 -10.51
CA ALA A 254 2.26 -10.03 -9.75
C ALA A 254 3.04 -10.24 -8.44
N GLU A 255 2.30 -10.53 -7.36
CA GLU A 255 2.82 -10.82 -6.03
C GLU A 255 2.98 -12.34 -5.82
N ALA A 256 4.06 -12.76 -5.16
CA ALA A 256 4.28 -14.18 -4.86
C ALA A 256 3.26 -14.69 -3.82
N GLY A 257 2.73 -15.90 -4.02
CA GLY A 257 1.72 -16.49 -3.11
C GLY A 257 0.32 -15.84 -3.17
N ALA A 258 0.09 -14.85 -4.03
CA ALA A 258 -1.22 -14.23 -4.20
C ALA A 258 -2.17 -15.14 -4.99
N ALA A 259 -3.29 -15.55 -4.37
CA ALA A 259 -4.37 -16.29 -5.01
C ALA A 259 -5.41 -15.35 -5.65
N SER A 260 -5.57 -14.14 -5.12
CA SER A 260 -6.48 -13.13 -5.67
C SER A 260 -6.05 -11.70 -5.39
N TYR A 261 -6.55 -10.77 -6.19
CA TYR A 261 -6.36 -9.34 -6.05
C TYR A 261 -7.72 -8.65 -5.94
N LYS A 262 -7.79 -7.57 -5.16
CA LYS A 262 -8.98 -6.70 -5.09
C LYS A 262 -8.58 -5.31 -5.59
N LEU A 263 -8.89 -5.05 -6.85
CA LEU A 263 -8.78 -3.71 -7.45
C LEU A 263 -9.93 -2.86 -6.92
N LYS A 264 -9.64 -1.60 -6.59
CA LYS A 264 -10.62 -0.61 -6.13
C LYS A 264 -10.43 0.68 -6.90
N LEU A 265 -11.47 1.09 -7.61
CA LEU A 265 -11.60 2.39 -8.28
C LEU A 265 -12.54 3.29 -7.45
N LYS A 266 -12.20 4.57 -7.30
CA LYS A 266 -12.97 5.60 -6.59
C LYS A 266 -13.00 6.91 -7.38
N ASN A 267 -14.18 7.51 -7.54
CA ASN A 267 -14.34 8.92 -7.92
C ASN A 267 -14.07 9.80 -6.70
N THR A 268 -13.17 10.77 -6.81
CA THR A 268 -12.76 11.56 -5.63
C THR A 268 -13.76 12.63 -5.22
N VAL A 269 -14.62 13.08 -6.14
CA VAL A 269 -15.63 14.13 -5.95
C VAL A 269 -16.92 13.55 -5.36
N SER A 270 -17.61 12.66 -6.09
CA SER A 270 -18.86 12.03 -5.65
C SER A 270 -18.67 10.97 -4.56
N GLY A 271 -17.43 10.52 -4.34
CA GLY A 271 -17.12 9.46 -3.38
C GLY A 271 -17.45 8.04 -3.85
N ALA A 272 -18.13 7.90 -5.00
CA ALA A 272 -18.51 6.63 -5.61
C ALA A 272 -17.32 5.68 -5.79
N LYS A 273 -17.54 4.38 -5.55
CA LYS A 273 -16.46 3.38 -5.47
C LYS A 273 -16.95 2.01 -5.92
N ILE A 274 -16.13 1.31 -6.69
CA ILE A 274 -16.32 -0.12 -7.00
C ILE A 274 -15.16 -0.95 -6.45
N LYS A 275 -15.36 -2.26 -6.37
CA LYS A 275 -14.32 -3.25 -6.09
C LYS A 275 -14.44 -4.36 -7.12
N ILE A 276 -13.33 -4.76 -7.71
CA ILE A 276 -13.24 -5.86 -8.67
C ILE A 276 -12.30 -6.90 -8.09
N THR A 277 -12.77 -8.15 -7.97
CA THR A 277 -11.93 -9.28 -7.56
C THR A 277 -11.35 -9.93 -8.81
N VAL A 278 -10.04 -10.16 -8.80
CA VAL A 278 -9.28 -10.74 -9.92
C VAL A 278 -8.55 -11.97 -9.41
N GLY A 279 -8.74 -13.13 -10.03
CA GLY A 279 -8.02 -14.36 -9.66
C GLY A 279 -6.59 -14.37 -10.19
N SER A 280 -5.71 -15.14 -9.56
CA SER A 280 -4.30 -15.30 -9.98
C SER A 280 -4.13 -15.78 -11.44
N ALA A 281 -5.14 -16.45 -12.01
CA ALA A 281 -5.17 -16.85 -13.42
C ALA A 281 -5.10 -15.67 -14.43
N ALA A 282 -5.31 -14.43 -13.98
CA ALA A 282 -5.14 -13.22 -14.79
C ALA A 282 -3.70 -12.65 -14.73
N CYS A 283 -2.73 -13.42 -14.22
CA CYS A 283 -1.35 -12.99 -13.98
C CYS A 283 -0.32 -13.94 -14.60
N SER A 284 0.62 -13.37 -15.36
CA SER A 284 1.78 -14.06 -15.94
C SER A 284 3.03 -13.17 -15.75
N GLY A 285 3.50 -13.05 -14.51
CA GLY A 285 4.50 -12.06 -14.08
C GLY A 285 3.93 -10.64 -13.94
N THR A 286 3.15 -10.20 -14.93
CA THR A 286 2.23 -9.05 -14.84
C THR A 286 0.80 -9.55 -14.73
N CYS A 287 -0.01 -8.93 -13.86
CA CYS A 287 -1.46 -9.10 -13.78
C CYS A 287 -2.15 -8.06 -14.67
N SER A 288 -3.27 -8.45 -15.33
CA SER A 288 -4.06 -7.53 -16.16
C SER A 288 -5.56 -7.81 -16.06
N VAL A 289 -6.40 -6.77 -16.10
CA VAL A 289 -7.87 -6.89 -16.18
C VAL A 289 -8.49 -5.72 -16.95
N THR A 290 -9.42 -6.04 -17.85
CA THR A 290 -10.25 -5.09 -18.60
C THR A 290 -11.71 -5.27 -18.16
N PRO A 291 -12.14 -4.67 -17.03
CA PRO A 291 -13.47 -4.88 -16.49
C PRO A 291 -14.53 -4.14 -17.31
N ASP A 292 -15.72 -4.73 -17.49
CA ASP A 292 -16.90 -3.96 -17.88
C ASP A 292 -17.36 -3.10 -16.69
N LEU A 293 -16.91 -1.86 -16.66
CA LEU A 293 -17.27 -0.90 -15.63
C LEU A 293 -18.76 -0.54 -15.73
N SER A 294 -19.33 -0.50 -16.94
CA SER A 294 -20.72 -0.13 -17.16
C SER A 294 -21.70 -1.16 -16.58
N GLY A 295 -21.48 -2.46 -16.84
CA GLY A 295 -22.23 -3.56 -16.22
C GLY A 295 -22.03 -3.69 -14.71
N LEU A 296 -20.93 -3.17 -14.17
CA LEU A 296 -20.68 -3.04 -12.73
C LEU A 296 -21.33 -1.78 -12.10
N GLY A 297 -22.15 -1.04 -12.84
CA GLY A 297 -22.84 0.16 -12.35
C GLY A 297 -21.94 1.38 -12.17
N TRP A 298 -20.78 1.40 -12.83
CA TRP A 298 -19.91 2.56 -12.86
C TRP A 298 -20.43 3.62 -13.84
N THR A 299 -20.13 4.88 -13.56
CA THR A 299 -20.34 5.97 -14.51
C THR A 299 -19.21 6.98 -14.31
N TRP A 300 -18.46 7.24 -15.38
CA TRP A 300 -17.40 8.23 -15.36
C TRP A 300 -18.00 9.65 -15.30
N GLN A 301 -17.36 10.51 -14.53
CA GLN A 301 -17.62 11.95 -14.53
C GLN A 301 -16.44 12.63 -15.24
N GLU A 302 -16.69 13.17 -16.42
CA GLU A 302 -15.67 13.72 -17.32
C GLU A 302 -14.79 14.77 -16.63
N GLY A 303 -13.48 14.74 -16.89
CA GLY A 303 -12.50 15.67 -16.31
C GLY A 303 -12.31 15.56 -14.78
N THR A 304 -13.06 14.71 -14.08
CA THR A 304 -12.95 14.60 -12.61
C THR A 304 -11.88 13.60 -12.19
N LEU A 305 -11.15 13.94 -11.12
CA LEU A 305 -10.09 13.08 -10.60
C LEU A 305 -10.65 11.78 -10.01
N HIS A 306 -10.16 10.65 -10.51
CA HIS A 306 -10.39 9.32 -9.98
C HIS A 306 -9.11 8.75 -9.36
N LYS A 307 -9.25 7.76 -8.48
CA LYS A 307 -8.14 7.05 -7.83
C LYS A 307 -8.37 5.55 -7.91
N TRP A 308 -7.40 4.81 -8.42
CA TRP A 308 -7.40 3.35 -8.41
C TRP A 308 -6.26 2.79 -7.54
N SER A 309 -6.39 1.53 -7.13
CA SER A 309 -5.45 0.85 -6.23
C SER A 309 -5.74 -0.65 -6.19
N VAL A 310 -4.73 -1.46 -5.87
CA VAL A 310 -4.87 -2.93 -5.77
C VAL A 310 -4.32 -3.43 -4.43
N LYS A 311 -4.89 -4.53 -3.92
CA LYS A 311 -4.39 -5.30 -2.78
C LYS A 311 -4.38 -6.79 -3.15
N ALA A 312 -3.31 -7.50 -2.83
CA ALA A 312 -3.17 -8.94 -3.04
C ALA A 312 -3.55 -9.72 -1.78
N TYR A 313 -4.09 -10.93 -1.98
CA TYR A 313 -4.55 -11.83 -0.93
C TYR A 313 -4.11 -13.27 -1.24
N ASN A 314 -3.67 -14.00 -0.22
CA ASN A 314 -3.34 -15.42 -0.34
C ASN A 314 -4.60 -16.31 -0.40
N GLY A 315 -4.42 -17.63 -0.52
CA GLY A 315 -5.52 -18.60 -0.59
C GLY A 315 -6.46 -18.60 0.63
N ASN A 316 -5.94 -18.19 1.80
CA ASN A 316 -6.71 -18.10 3.05
C ASN A 316 -7.44 -16.74 3.19
N GLY A 317 -7.35 -15.86 2.20
CA GLY A 317 -8.00 -14.55 2.22
C GLY A 317 -7.29 -13.47 3.05
N LEU A 318 -6.11 -13.77 3.59
CA LEU A 318 -5.23 -12.81 4.28
C LEU A 318 -4.56 -11.89 3.26
N MET A 319 -4.39 -10.61 3.61
CA MET A 319 -3.79 -9.61 2.74
C MET A 319 -2.27 -9.67 2.85
N ILE A 320 -1.60 -10.04 1.76
CA ILE A 320 -0.14 -10.19 1.74
C ILE A 320 0.59 -9.04 1.05
N ALA A 321 -0.09 -8.24 0.22
CA ALA A 321 0.53 -7.11 -0.45
C ALA A 321 -0.43 -5.99 -0.88
N LYS A 322 0.13 -4.87 -1.30
CA LYS A 322 -0.57 -3.66 -1.79
C LYS A 322 0.18 -3.01 -2.95
N GLY A 323 -0.54 -2.33 -3.83
CA GLY A 323 0.07 -1.45 -4.83
C GLY A 323 0.91 -0.35 -4.16
N SER A 324 2.06 -0.02 -4.75
CA SER A 324 3.04 0.96 -4.24
C SER A 324 2.46 2.36 -3.99
N SER A 325 1.43 2.75 -4.73
CA SER A 325 0.65 3.95 -4.43
C SER A 325 -0.85 3.80 -4.77
N LYS A 326 -1.57 4.92 -4.85
CA LYS A 326 -2.97 5.00 -5.30
C LYS A 326 -3.00 5.86 -6.55
N HIS A 327 -2.81 5.24 -7.71
CA HIS A 327 -2.74 5.92 -9.00
C HIS A 327 -3.96 6.84 -9.21
N ARG A 328 -3.66 8.08 -9.55
CA ARG A 328 -4.63 9.10 -9.96
C ARG A 328 -4.86 9.00 -11.45
N ILE A 329 -6.11 9.10 -11.91
CA ILE A 329 -6.46 9.08 -13.34
C ILE A 329 -7.61 10.05 -13.60
N THR A 330 -7.67 10.62 -14.81
CA THR A 330 -8.73 11.55 -15.24
C THR A 330 -9.39 11.07 -16.53
N PRO A 331 -10.73 10.93 -16.59
CA PRO A 331 -11.42 10.59 -17.83
C PRO A 331 -11.42 11.78 -18.80
N ASP A 332 -10.97 11.49 -20.02
CA ASP A 332 -11.08 12.29 -21.25
C ASP A 332 -11.79 11.38 -22.26
N LEU A 333 -13.09 11.16 -22.02
CA LEU A 333 -13.95 10.20 -22.72
C LEU A 333 -14.92 10.86 -23.70
N ILE A 334 -15.03 12.20 -23.66
CA ILE A 334 -15.84 13.00 -24.58
C ILE A 334 -14.90 13.58 -25.66
N PRO A 335 -15.03 13.15 -26.93
CA PRO A 335 -14.26 13.72 -28.03
C PRO A 335 -14.44 15.24 -28.15
N SER A 336 -13.36 15.91 -28.57
CA SER A 336 -13.30 17.37 -28.69
C SER A 336 -14.37 17.92 -29.64
N SER A 337 -14.85 19.13 -29.37
CA SER A 337 -15.83 19.81 -30.23
C SER A 337 -15.29 20.01 -31.65
N LEU A 338 -16.03 19.52 -32.64
CA LEU A 338 -15.66 19.64 -34.05
C LEU A 338 -15.63 21.13 -34.48
N THR A 339 -14.55 21.55 -35.12
CA THR A 339 -14.41 22.91 -35.66
C THR A 339 -14.66 22.90 -37.16
N LEU A 340 -15.70 23.60 -37.63
CA LEU A 340 -16.01 23.70 -39.06
C LEU A 340 -15.09 24.72 -39.73
N ASN A 341 -14.24 24.26 -40.64
CA ASN A 341 -13.22 25.06 -41.32
C ASN A 341 -13.72 25.56 -42.70
N ASN A 342 -14.52 24.75 -43.40
CA ASN A 342 -15.20 25.12 -44.63
C ASN A 342 -16.55 24.38 -44.75
N PRO A 343 -17.63 24.99 -45.23
CA PRO A 343 -17.80 26.44 -45.38
C PRO A 343 -17.74 27.16 -44.03
N ILE A 344 -17.06 28.30 -43.99
CA ILE A 344 -17.08 29.18 -42.80
C ILE A 344 -18.50 29.75 -42.59
N GLN A 345 -18.76 30.24 -41.37
CA GLN A 345 -20.04 30.84 -41.03
C GLN A 345 -20.40 31.98 -42.02
N ASN A 346 -21.65 31.95 -42.51
CA ASN A 346 -22.21 32.88 -43.49
C ASN A 346 -21.56 32.84 -44.91
N ALA A 347 -20.73 31.85 -45.24
CA ALA A 347 -20.23 31.68 -46.61
C ALA A 347 -21.34 31.32 -47.61
N THR A 348 -21.32 31.96 -48.78
CA THR A 348 -22.14 31.56 -49.93
C THR A 348 -21.54 30.31 -50.57
N VAL A 349 -22.34 29.25 -50.74
CA VAL A 349 -21.87 27.95 -51.27
C VAL A 349 -22.63 27.52 -52.53
N ASN A 350 -21.92 26.91 -53.48
CA ASN A 350 -22.57 26.18 -54.57
C ASN A 350 -23.07 24.82 -54.03
N VAL A 351 -24.38 24.64 -53.92
CA VAL A 351 -24.99 23.39 -53.42
C VAL A 351 -24.74 22.16 -54.30
N ASN A 352 -24.18 22.34 -55.51
CA ASN A 352 -23.80 21.25 -56.40
C ASN A 352 -22.35 20.78 -56.22
N GLU A 353 -21.52 21.56 -55.52
CA GLU A 353 -20.05 21.39 -55.39
C GLU A 353 -19.62 21.74 -53.96
N LEU A 354 -20.29 21.15 -52.97
CA LEU A 354 -20.10 21.50 -51.55
C LEU A 354 -19.04 20.62 -50.89
N THR A 355 -17.79 21.09 -50.83
CA THR A 355 -16.73 20.49 -50.02
C THR A 355 -16.81 20.99 -48.57
N VAL A 356 -17.06 20.09 -47.63
CA VAL A 356 -17.06 20.36 -46.18
C VAL A 356 -15.69 20.00 -45.60
N GLN A 357 -15.03 20.92 -44.93
CA GLN A 357 -13.78 20.69 -44.20
C GLN A 357 -13.96 21.02 -42.72
N PHE A 358 -13.42 20.19 -41.83
CA PHE A 358 -13.51 20.38 -40.39
C PHE A 358 -12.31 19.76 -39.68
N THR A 359 -11.96 20.31 -38.52
CA THR A 359 -11.05 19.67 -37.58
C THR A 359 -11.87 18.82 -36.62
N GLY A 360 -11.64 17.51 -36.64
CA GLY A 360 -12.28 16.52 -35.78
C GLY A 360 -11.31 15.88 -34.79
N ASP A 361 -11.84 14.97 -33.98
CA ASP A 361 -11.09 14.24 -32.96
C ASP A 361 -10.74 12.83 -33.49
N THR A 362 -9.48 12.41 -33.30
CA THR A 362 -8.99 11.11 -33.79
C THR A 362 -9.61 9.90 -33.09
N ARG A 363 -10.33 10.09 -31.98
CA ARG A 363 -11.11 9.05 -31.29
C ARG A 363 -12.42 8.71 -32.01
N LEU A 364 -12.91 9.55 -32.92
CA LEU A 364 -14.18 9.35 -33.62
C LEU A 364 -14.00 8.44 -34.85
N THR A 365 -14.76 7.34 -34.89
CA THR A 365 -14.70 6.34 -35.98
C THR A 365 -15.63 6.65 -37.15
N GLU A 366 -16.72 7.38 -36.93
CA GLU A 366 -17.70 7.77 -37.96
C GLU A 366 -18.25 9.17 -37.71
N TYR A 367 -18.61 9.87 -38.79
CA TYR A 367 -19.22 11.20 -38.77
C TYR A 367 -20.57 11.21 -39.50
N LYS A 368 -21.52 12.05 -39.07
CA LYS A 368 -22.84 12.18 -39.67
C LYS A 368 -23.17 13.62 -40.01
N PHE A 369 -23.45 13.88 -41.28
CA PHE A 369 -23.64 15.23 -41.81
C PHE A 369 -25.11 15.49 -42.12
N LYS A 370 -25.60 16.68 -41.74
CA LYS A 370 -26.99 17.10 -41.96
C LYS A 370 -27.03 18.55 -42.43
N PHE A 371 -27.52 18.74 -43.64
CA PHE A 371 -27.63 20.05 -44.28
C PHE A 371 -29.09 20.47 -44.29
N LYS A 372 -29.36 21.72 -43.96
CA LYS A 372 -30.70 22.32 -44.02
C LYS A 372 -30.64 23.74 -44.52
N THR A 373 -31.66 24.16 -45.27
CA THR A 373 -31.95 25.59 -45.44
C THR A 373 -32.63 26.16 -44.19
N VAL A 374 -32.58 27.48 -44.02
CA VAL A 374 -33.09 28.18 -42.82
C VAL A 374 -34.62 28.05 -42.66
N ASP A 375 -35.33 28.02 -43.79
CA ASP A 375 -36.77 27.75 -43.89
C ASP A 375 -37.13 26.25 -43.74
N GLY A 376 -36.13 25.37 -43.73
CA GLY A 376 -36.30 23.91 -43.69
C GLY A 376 -36.81 23.26 -44.99
N SER A 377 -36.96 24.01 -46.09
CA SER A 377 -37.49 23.49 -47.37
C SER A 377 -36.58 22.44 -48.01
N VAL A 378 -35.27 22.51 -47.77
CA VAL A 378 -34.29 21.47 -48.13
C VAL A 378 -33.71 20.88 -46.84
N SER A 379 -33.63 19.55 -46.78
CA SER A 379 -32.99 18.82 -45.69
C SER A 379 -32.29 17.56 -46.21
N ALA A 380 -30.98 17.63 -46.45
CA ALA A 380 -30.16 16.47 -46.76
C ALA A 380 -29.58 15.85 -45.49
N THR A 381 -29.39 14.53 -45.48
CA THR A 381 -28.66 13.83 -44.41
C THR A 381 -27.82 12.75 -45.07
N ILE A 382 -26.51 12.85 -44.90
CA ILE A 382 -25.59 11.79 -45.30
C ILE A 382 -25.63 10.73 -44.20
N SER A 383 -25.46 9.46 -44.59
CA SER A 383 -25.26 8.35 -43.66
C SER A 383 -24.00 8.56 -42.81
N TRP A 384 -23.73 7.62 -41.90
CA TRP A 384 -22.43 7.58 -41.24
C TRP A 384 -21.32 7.41 -42.29
N ALA A 385 -20.36 8.33 -42.26
CA ALA A 385 -19.16 8.33 -43.10
C ALA A 385 -17.97 7.92 -42.22
N PRO A 386 -17.27 6.81 -42.52
CA PRO A 386 -16.13 6.36 -41.72
C PRO A 386 -15.02 7.42 -41.69
N ALA A 387 -14.49 7.71 -40.51
CA ALA A 387 -13.45 8.73 -40.33
C ALA A 387 -12.23 8.47 -41.22
N GLY A 388 -11.77 7.22 -41.31
CA GLY A 388 -10.66 6.82 -42.21
C GLY A 388 -10.94 6.95 -43.72
N SER A 389 -12.15 7.35 -44.13
CA SER A 389 -12.48 7.68 -45.53
C SER A 389 -12.52 9.19 -45.83
N ILE A 390 -12.51 10.04 -44.79
CA ILE A 390 -12.64 11.50 -44.92
C ILE A 390 -11.59 12.29 -44.10
N CYS A 391 -10.85 11.67 -43.18
CA CYS A 391 -9.91 12.33 -42.28
C CYS A 391 -8.45 11.88 -42.49
N SER A 392 -7.53 12.82 -42.37
CA SER A 392 -6.09 12.58 -42.22
C SER A 392 -5.63 13.25 -40.91
N GLY A 393 -5.30 12.43 -39.91
CA GLY A 393 -5.17 12.91 -38.53
C GLY A 393 -6.47 13.55 -38.05
N THR A 394 -6.38 14.77 -37.51
CA THR A 394 -7.52 15.59 -37.10
C THR A 394 -8.20 16.34 -38.24
N SER A 395 -7.60 16.41 -39.44
CA SER A 395 -8.10 17.22 -40.56
C SER A 395 -9.01 16.39 -41.47
N CYS A 396 -10.28 16.76 -41.56
CA CYS A 396 -11.29 16.01 -42.31
C CYS A 396 -11.89 16.82 -43.47
N THR A 397 -12.16 16.17 -44.60
CA THR A 397 -12.75 16.73 -45.84
C THR A 397 -13.79 15.76 -46.41
N LEU A 398 -14.97 16.27 -46.76
CA LEU A 398 -16.07 15.51 -47.37
C LEU A 398 -16.67 16.28 -48.55
N ASP A 399 -16.63 15.68 -49.74
CA ASP A 399 -17.28 16.24 -50.93
C ASP A 399 -18.75 15.80 -51.04
N VAL A 400 -19.65 16.76 -50.96
CA VAL A 400 -21.10 16.54 -51.03
C VAL A 400 -21.58 16.72 -52.47
N SER A 401 -21.38 15.68 -53.28
CA SER A 401 -21.90 15.64 -54.65
C SER A 401 -23.42 15.32 -54.65
N PRO A 402 -24.25 16.08 -55.38
CA PRO A 402 -25.68 15.79 -55.48
C PRO A 402 -25.91 14.52 -56.30
N MET A 403 -26.46 13.47 -55.67
CA MET A 403 -27.00 12.33 -56.44
C MET A 403 -28.04 12.85 -57.44
N PRO A 404 -27.93 12.50 -58.74
CA PRO A 404 -28.85 13.01 -59.75
C PRO A 404 -30.27 12.52 -59.44
N VAL A 405 -31.17 13.47 -59.17
CA VAL A 405 -32.59 13.19 -58.92
C VAL A 405 -33.12 12.32 -60.06
N PRO A 406 -33.68 11.12 -59.80
CA PRO A 406 -34.12 10.22 -60.85
C PRO A 406 -35.25 10.88 -61.63
N ARG A 407 -34.94 11.34 -62.85
CA ARG A 407 -35.91 12.00 -63.73
C ARG A 407 -37.11 11.07 -63.90
N ARG A 408 -38.28 11.48 -63.37
CA ARG A 408 -39.56 10.84 -63.72
C ARG A 408 -39.66 10.80 -65.24
N ARG A 409 -39.71 9.62 -65.83
CA ARG A 409 -40.17 9.47 -67.22
C ARG A 409 -41.63 9.90 -67.26
N THR A 410 -41.89 11.10 -67.77
CA THR A 410 -43.23 11.53 -68.15
C THR A 410 -43.66 10.70 -69.36
N ILE A 411 -44.33 9.58 -69.11
CA ILE A 411 -44.96 8.79 -70.17
C ILE A 411 -46.16 9.60 -70.66
N GLN A 412 -46.10 10.10 -71.91
CA GLN A 412 -47.29 10.63 -72.55
C GLN A 412 -48.24 9.46 -72.89
N PRO A 413 -49.55 9.57 -72.60
CA PRO A 413 -50.50 8.49 -72.82
C PRO A 413 -51.00 8.49 -74.27
N ASN A 414 -50.13 8.12 -75.21
CA ASN A 414 -50.50 7.64 -76.55
C ASN A 414 -49.30 6.93 -77.20
N ASP A 415 -49.26 5.60 -77.07
CA ASP A 415 -49.03 4.72 -78.21
C ASP A 415 -49.28 3.25 -77.80
N ARG A 416 -50.32 2.66 -78.40
CA ARG A 416 -50.61 1.22 -78.35
C ARG A 416 -50.74 0.74 -79.79
N GLN A 417 -49.70 0.10 -80.33
CA GLN A 417 -49.89 -0.84 -81.44
C GLN A 417 -48.79 -1.91 -81.50
N ASP A 418 -49.21 -3.14 -81.27
CA ASP A 418 -48.92 -4.36 -82.04
C ASP A 418 -47.49 -4.88 -82.32
N ARG A 419 -47.39 -6.22 -82.15
CA ARG A 419 -46.35 -7.16 -82.63
C ARG A 419 -45.00 -7.08 -81.87
N GLY A 420 -44.28 -8.20 -81.69
CA GLY A 420 -44.64 -9.59 -81.93
C GLY A 420 -43.44 -10.55 -81.95
N ALA A 421 -43.47 -11.56 -81.05
CA ALA A 421 -42.74 -12.85 -81.06
C ALA A 421 -41.27 -12.96 -81.53
N ALA A 422 -40.40 -13.54 -80.67
CA ALA A 422 -39.43 -14.57 -81.07
C ALA A 422 -38.83 -15.36 -79.86
N CYS A 423 -38.26 -16.54 -80.16
CA CYS A 423 -37.56 -17.51 -79.31
C CYS A 423 -36.52 -16.96 -78.31
N GLY A 424 -36.15 -17.62 -77.20
CA GLY A 424 -36.60 -18.89 -76.62
C GLY A 424 -35.64 -20.09 -76.79
N ARG A 425 -34.89 -20.48 -75.75
CA ARG A 425 -34.33 -21.86 -75.61
C ARG A 425 -34.02 -22.28 -74.15
N ARG A 426 -34.25 -23.57 -73.90
CA ARG A 426 -33.94 -24.42 -72.70
C ARG A 426 -32.42 -24.45 -72.39
N ARG A 427 -31.87 -24.93 -71.26
CA ARG A 427 -32.24 -25.85 -70.12
C ARG A 427 -31.21 -25.58 -68.96
N GLN A 428 -31.12 -26.14 -67.73
CA GLN A 428 -31.81 -27.15 -66.87
C GLN A 428 -31.30 -26.94 -65.39
N GLY A 429 -31.90 -27.41 -64.27
CA GLY A 429 -33.26 -27.95 -64.05
C GLY A 429 -33.45 -29.08 -63.00
N GLN A 430 -32.63 -29.22 -61.93
CA GLN A 430 -32.78 -30.25 -60.86
C GLN A 430 -32.37 -29.68 -59.47
N VAL A 431 -32.86 -30.15 -58.32
CA VAL A 431 -33.87 -31.19 -58.00
C VAL A 431 -34.76 -30.75 -56.80
N ARG A 432 -35.82 -31.49 -56.45
CA ARG A 432 -36.85 -31.10 -55.44
C ARG A 432 -36.80 -31.93 -54.14
N LYS A 433 -37.39 -31.35 -53.08
CA LYS A 433 -38.27 -31.93 -52.02
C LYS A 433 -38.00 -33.35 -51.48
N ALA A 434 -38.11 -33.47 -50.16
CA ALA A 434 -38.92 -34.52 -49.54
C ALA A 434 -39.82 -33.91 -48.44
N ASP A 435 -41.13 -34.21 -48.52
CA ASP A 435 -42.12 -34.01 -47.45
C ASP A 435 -42.00 -35.20 -46.43
N LEU A 436 -42.61 -35.26 -45.22
CA LEU A 436 -44.04 -35.31 -44.91
C LEU A 436 -44.35 -35.31 -43.39
N HIS A 437 -45.60 -34.97 -43.05
CA HIS A 437 -46.43 -35.33 -41.87
C HIS A 437 -45.90 -35.48 -40.43
N ALA A 438 -46.27 -34.49 -39.61
CA ALA A 438 -47.39 -34.56 -38.63
C ALA A 438 -47.65 -35.84 -37.79
N GLY A 439 -47.63 -35.66 -36.46
CA GLY A 439 -48.29 -36.50 -35.45
C GLY A 439 -48.98 -35.62 -34.39
N ARG A 440 -50.15 -36.03 -33.89
CA ARG A 440 -51.06 -35.24 -33.02
C ARG A 440 -51.54 -36.09 -31.85
N LEU A 441 -51.64 -35.53 -30.64
CA LEU A 441 -52.57 -35.81 -29.51
C LEU A 441 -51.99 -35.15 -28.22
N THR A 442 -52.64 -34.11 -27.66
CA THR A 442 -53.45 -34.11 -26.40
C THR A 442 -52.75 -34.54 -25.11
N GLY A 443 -52.83 -33.80 -24.00
CA GLY A 443 -53.50 -32.50 -23.74
C GLY A 443 -53.72 -32.22 -22.23
N GLN A 444 -54.43 -31.12 -21.91
CA GLN A 444 -54.96 -30.72 -20.58
C GLN A 444 -53.90 -30.33 -19.51
N HIS A 445 -53.88 -29.07 -19.04
CA HIS A 445 -54.61 -28.46 -17.90
C HIS A 445 -53.92 -28.66 -16.53
N ASN A 446 -53.93 -27.70 -15.58
CA ASN A 446 -54.24 -26.26 -15.62
C ASN A 446 -53.49 -25.55 -14.46
N PRO A 447 -53.44 -24.21 -14.38
CA PRO A 447 -52.59 -23.50 -13.43
C PRO A 447 -53.23 -23.32 -12.04
N THR A 448 -52.39 -23.03 -11.03
CA THR A 448 -52.87 -22.48 -9.75
C THR A 448 -51.98 -21.32 -9.29
N ARG A 449 -52.60 -20.17 -8.96
CA ARG A 449 -51.99 -19.09 -8.17
C ARG A 449 -52.03 -19.49 -6.69
N LEU A 450 -51.17 -18.90 -5.85
CA LEU A 450 -51.62 -18.23 -4.62
C LEU A 450 -50.60 -17.19 -4.11
N ARG A 451 -50.90 -16.54 -2.98
CA ARG A 451 -50.30 -15.28 -2.49
C ARG A 451 -49.72 -15.43 -1.06
N ARG A 452 -48.95 -14.41 -0.65
CA ARG A 452 -48.58 -13.94 0.71
C ARG A 452 -47.15 -14.30 1.16
N ALA A 453 -46.53 -13.63 2.14
CA ALA A 453 -46.29 -12.18 2.37
C ALA A 453 -45.75 -11.95 3.80
N HIS A 454 -44.64 -11.22 3.92
CA HIS A 454 -44.10 -10.62 5.17
C HIS A 454 -43.69 -11.65 6.28
N PRO A 455 -43.04 -11.24 7.39
CA PRO A 455 -41.56 -11.22 7.40
C PRO A 455 -40.93 -11.76 8.70
N PHE A 456 -39.59 -11.72 8.77
CA PHE A 456 -38.79 -11.57 9.98
C PHE A 456 -37.58 -10.68 9.66
#